data_AF-A0A947UC51-F1
#
_entry.id   AF-A0A947UC51-F1
#
_cell.length_a   1.000
_cell.length_b   1.000
_cell.length_c   1.000
_cell.angle_alpha   90.00
_cell.angle_beta   90.00
_cell.angle_gamma   90.00
#
_symmetry.space_group_name_H-M   'P 1'
#
loop_
_entity.id
_entity.type
_entity.pdbx_description
1 polymer ?
#
loop_
_entity_poly.entity_id
_entity_poly.type
_entity_poly.pdbx_seq_one_letter_code
_entity_poly.pdbx_strand_id
1 'polypeptide(L)' 'TQEGKIKFVPTLLVWEAIKLAKKLGCKRFDFEGIDDKRWPGFTRFKKSFGGIEIEYRGSFSKYFL' A
#
# COMPACT_ATOMS: atom_id res chain seq x y z
N THR A 1 15.55 0.74 12.12
CA THR A 1 16.31 1.45 13.17
C THR A 1 15.78 2.86 13.32
N GLN A 2 16.11 3.56 14.41
CA GLN A 2 15.72 4.97 14.58
C GLN A 2 16.30 5.87 13.48
N GLU A 3 17.55 5.61 13.11
CA GLU A 3 18.23 6.28 12.02
C GLU A 3 17.46 6.19 10.69
N GLY A 4 16.95 5.00 10.35
CA GLY A 4 16.18 4.80 9.12
C GLY A 4 14.87 5.59 9.09
N LYS A 5 14.25 5.83 10.25
CA LYS A 5 13.04 6.68 10.35
C LYS A 5 13.37 8.15 10.08
N ILE A 6 14.45 8.66 10.68
CA ILE A 6 14.91 10.05 10.49
C ILE A 6 15.23 10.31 9.01
N LYS A 7 15.81 9.32 8.33
CA LYS A 7 16.15 9.38 6.90
C LYS A 7 14.98 9.04 5.96
N PHE A 8 13.77 8.81 6.47
CA PHE A 8 12.59 8.44 5.68
C PHE A 8 12.82 7.23 4.74
N VAL A 9 13.67 6.28 5.17
CA VAL A 9 14.08 5.12 4.36
C VAL A 9 12.88 4.31 3.83
N PRO A 10 11.78 4.08 4.59
CA PRO A 10 10.62 3.37 4.05
C PRO A 10 9.98 4.07 2.85
N THR A 11 9.91 5.40 2.87
CA THR A 11 9.38 6.19 1.75
C THR A 11 10.27 6.06 0.52
N LEU A 12 11.59 6.16 0.71
CA LEU A 12 12.57 6.00 -0.36
C LEU A 12 12.49 4.60 -0.98
N LEU A 13 12.42 3.56 -0.15
CA LEU A 13 12.34 2.17 -0.61
C LEU A 13 11.10 1.94 -1.50
N VAL A 14 9.94 2.44 -1.08
CA VAL A 14 8.71 2.34 -1.87
C VAL A 14 8.81 3.14 -3.17
N TRP A 15 9.43 4.33 -3.14
CA TRP A 15 9.66 5.12 -4.34
C TRP A 15 10.53 4.38 -5.37
N GLU A 16 11.61 3.74 -4.92
CA GLU A 16 12.45 2.89 -5.77
C GLU A 16 11.67 1.70 -6.33
N ALA A 17 10.82 1.06 -5.51
CA ALA A 17 9.95 -0.03 -5.96
C ALA A 17 8.94 0.41 -7.04
N ILE A 18 8.33 1.60 -6.90
CA ILE A 18 7.45 2.18 -7.91
C ILE A 18 8.20 2.44 -9.22
N LYS A 19 9.42 3.00 -9.15
CA LYS A 19 10.25 3.21 -10.34
C LYS A 19 10.63 1.90 -11.02
N LEU A 20 10.97 0.87 -10.25
CA LEU A 20 11.25 -0.47 -10.76
C LEU A 20 10.03 -1.08 -11.46
N ALA A 21 8.84 -1.00 -10.84
CA ALA A 21 7.61 -1.49 -11.44
C ALA A 21 7.32 -0.81 -12.80
N LYS A 22 7.52 0.51 -12.88
CA LYS A 22 7.41 1.25 -14.15
C LYS A 22 8.42 0.76 -15.19
N LYS A 23 9.69 0.55 -14.81
CA LYS A 23 10.73 0.01 -15.70
C LYS A 23 10.39 -1.39 -16.22
N LEU A 24 9.74 -2.21 -15.41
CA LEU A 24 9.27 -3.56 -15.77
C LEU A 24 7.98 -3.56 -16.62
N GLY A 25 7.43 -2.39 -16.95
CA GLY A 25 6.21 -2.28 -17.74
C GLY A 25 4.91 -2.54 -16.96
N CYS A 26 4.98 -2.62 -15.62
CA CYS A 26 3.80 -2.75 -14.78
C CYS A 26 2.88 -1.53 -14.93
N LYS A 27 1.57 -1.77 -14.97
CA LYS A 27 0.56 -0.71 -15.12
C LYS A 27 0.01 -0.20 -13.80
N ARG A 28 0.17 -0.97 -12.73
CA ARG A 28 -0.35 -0.69 -11.39
C ARG A 28 0.69 -1.07 -10.36
N PHE A 29 0.79 -0.28 -9.30
CA PHE A 29 1.53 -0.59 -8.10
C PHE A 29 0.50 -0.70 -6.97
N ASP A 30 0.30 -1.93 -6.47
CA ASP A 30 -0.72 -2.22 -5.47
C ASP A 30 -0.11 -2.10 -4.07
N PHE A 31 -0.72 -1.27 -3.23
CA PHE A 31 -0.34 -1.11 -1.82
C PHE A 31 -1.11 -2.05 -0.89
N GLU A 32 -2.00 -2.89 -1.42
CA GLU A 32 -2.92 -3.75 -0.67
C GLU A 32 -3.88 -2.97 0.25
N GLY A 33 -4.41 -3.64 1.28
CA GLY A 33 -5.43 -3.08 2.17
C GLY A 33 -4.95 -1.96 3.07
N ILE A 34 -5.90 -1.12 3.47
CA ILE A 34 -5.75 -0.06 4.47
C ILE A 34 -6.77 -0.27 5.58
N ASP A 35 -6.48 0.26 6.77
CA ASP A 35 -7.42 0.29 7.90
C ASP A 35 -7.10 1.53 8.74
N ASP A 36 -7.94 2.56 8.63
CA ASP A 36 -7.75 3.83 9.35
C ASP A 36 -7.92 3.68 10.87
N LYS A 37 -8.68 2.68 11.32
CA LYS A 37 -8.92 2.43 12.76
C LYS A 37 -7.81 1.62 13.37
N ARG A 38 -7.41 0.53 12.71
CA ARG A 38 -6.41 -0.41 13.22
C ARG A 38 -4.99 0.09 12.94
N TRP A 39 -4.75 0.71 11.78
CA TRP A 39 -3.41 1.08 11.30
C TRP A 39 -3.33 2.49 10.70
N PRO A 40 -3.69 3.54 11.45
CA PRO A 40 -3.78 4.91 10.92
C PRO A 40 -2.46 5.41 10.29
N GLY A 41 -1.31 5.09 10.89
CA GLY A 41 0.00 5.48 10.36
C GLY A 41 0.35 4.80 9.04
N PHE A 42 0.03 3.50 8.90
CA PHE A 42 0.31 2.74 7.68
C PHE A 42 -0.65 3.15 6.56
N THR A 43 -1.91 3.40 6.89
CA THR A 43 -2.90 3.94 5.97
C THR A 43 -2.48 5.31 5.44
N ARG A 44 -2.10 6.24 6.34
CA ARG A 44 -1.57 7.56 5.93
C ARG A 44 -0.31 7.45 5.07
N PHE A 45 0.60 6.52 5.39
CA PHE A 45 1.80 6.28 4.60
C PHE A 45 1.45 5.87 3.16
N LYS A 46 0.57 4.89 2.98
CA LYS A 46 0.11 4.44 1.64
C LYS A 46 -0.58 5.57 0.86
N LYS A 47 -1.49 6.30 1.51
CA LYS A 47 -2.23 7.42 0.89
C LYS A 47 -1.32 8.56 0.42
N SER A 48 -0.16 8.77 1.06
CA SER A 48 0.77 9.85 0.69
C SER A 48 1.42 9.71 -0.69
N PHE A 49 1.35 8.54 -1.34
CA PHE A 49 1.90 8.32 -2.68
C PHE A 49 0.96 8.76 -3.83
N GLY A 50 -0.24 9.28 -3.53
CA GLY A 50 -1.16 9.85 -4.51
C GLY A 50 -1.89 8.83 -5.39
N GLY A 51 -2.03 7.58 -4.90
CA GLY A 51 -2.84 6.55 -5.54
C GLY A 51 -4.36 6.73 -5.31
N ILE A 52 -5.12 5.72 -5.70
CA ILE A 52 -6.59 5.65 -5.47
C ILE A 52 -6.93 4.47 -4.56
N GLU A 53 -8.00 4.61 -3.79
CA GLU A 53 -8.56 3.53 -2.96
C GLU A 53 -9.57 2.74 -3.80
N ILE A 54 -9.48 1.41 -3.78
CA ILE A 54 -10.41 0.50 -4.47
C ILE A 54 -11.04 -0.41 -3.42
N GLU A 55 -12.36 -0.34 -3.29
CA GLU A 55 -13.12 -1.24 -2.43
C GLU A 55 -13.60 -2.46 -3.24
N TYR A 56 -13.10 -3.63 -2.88
CA TYR A 56 -13.58 -4.90 -3.43
C TYR A 56 -14.76 -5.42 -2.62
N ARG A 57 -15.62 -6.20 -3.27
CA ARG A 57 -16.68 -6.91 -2.55
C ARG A 57 -16.08 -7.81 -1.48
N GLY A 58 -16.73 -7.85 -0.33
CA GLY A 58 -16.34 -8.76 0.75
C GLY A 58 -16.41 -10.23 0.35
N SER A 59 -15.92 -11.09 1.23
CA SER A 59 -15.94 -12.53 1.02
C SER A 59 -17.38 -13.07 1.05
N PHE A 60 -17.73 -13.88 0.07
CA PHE A 60 -19.03 -14.57 0.00
C PHE A 60 -18.88 -16.02 0.45
N SER A 61 -19.76 -16.46 1.34
CA SER A 61 -19.86 -17.87 1.76
C SER A 61 -21.16 -18.46 1.23
N LYS A 62 -21.09 -19.61 0.56
CA LYS A 62 -22.26 -20.41 0.16
C LYS A 62 -22.44 -21.54 1.17
N TYR A 63 -23.58 -21.54 1.86
CA TYR A 63 -23.97 -22.62 2.76
C TYR A 63 -24.81 -23.64 1.99
N PHE A 64 -24.52 -24.92 2.19
CA PHE A 64 -25.35 -26.02 1.71
C PHE A 64 -26.11 -26.59 2.91
N LEU A 65 -27.41 -26.81 2.75
CA LEU A 65 -28.27 -27.54 3.68
C LEU A 65 -28.19 -29.04 3.40
#